data_AF-A0AAD2E5T3-F1
#
_entry.id   AF-A0AAD2E5T3-F1
#
_cell.length_a   1.000
_cell.length_b   1.000
_cell.length_c   1.000
_cell.angle_alpha   90.00
_cell.angle_beta   90.00
_cell.angle_gamma   90.00
#
_symmetry.space_group_name_H-M   'P 1'
#
loop_
_entity.id
_entity.type
_entity.pdbx_description
1 polymer ?
#
loop_
_entity_poly.entity_id
_entity_poly.type
_entity_poly.pdbx_seq_one_letter_code
_entity_poly.pdbx_strand_id
1 'polypeptide(L)'
;MRRVRRIMSLVRYCIPLFGFMAANFLERFLGSEGTAIMITGKDLVFFAILLVTWIFLFRLFYVYGRMNKKYRFLLKLMYVAILLAISMFFYCIRSHFLFYLGLCLSGILCPFVFVINNVSSGEIVPYYSENSDSEDSFGLQVLAEPWPVTHNLAFESSMRNRILAMENNHSIFLLDKERGVYWNEIKTVLDQAPSQEEYNRLLEFENSDLQIREKKDECYSLFIKVLSEHPDLLENAQYTSPTEAIISYFENTREELETEEVLSPADTDKAEMRIYAKIVKDINQNGPQSYYIKKILGYFDKDGGF
;
A
#
# COMPACT_ATOMS: atom_id res chain seq x y z
N MET A 1 -17.98 -27.00 -47.81
CA MET A 1 -18.05 -27.54 -46.42
C MET A 1 -16.70 -27.88 -45.77
N ARG A 2 -15.67 -28.42 -46.47
CA ARG A 2 -14.39 -28.82 -45.84
C ARG A 2 -13.57 -27.66 -45.24
N ARG A 3 -13.50 -26.48 -45.88
CA ARG A 3 -12.83 -25.28 -45.30
C ARG A 3 -13.51 -24.79 -44.00
N VAL A 4 -14.84 -24.90 -43.94
CA VAL A 4 -15.66 -24.44 -42.80
C VAL A 4 -15.41 -25.29 -41.54
N ARG A 5 -15.21 -26.61 -41.72
CA ARG A 5 -14.92 -27.53 -40.61
C ARG A 5 -13.51 -27.30 -40.02
N ARG A 6 -12.53 -26.93 -40.85
CA ARG A 6 -11.16 -26.59 -40.40
C ARG A 6 -11.12 -25.29 -39.58
N ILE A 7 -11.88 -24.26 -39.98
CA ILE A 7 -11.92 -22.98 -39.27
C ILE A 7 -12.60 -23.14 -37.89
N MET A 8 -13.70 -23.90 -37.79
CA MET A 8 -14.32 -24.20 -36.49
C MET A 8 -13.40 -25.00 -35.56
N SER A 9 -12.61 -25.93 -36.12
CA SER A 9 -11.59 -26.67 -35.38
C SER A 9 -10.56 -25.71 -34.79
N LEU A 10 -9.98 -24.82 -35.62
CA LEU A 10 -9.02 -23.80 -35.19
C LEU A 10 -9.58 -22.88 -34.10
N VAL A 11 -10.80 -22.36 -34.28
CA VAL A 11 -11.43 -21.47 -33.29
C VAL A 11 -11.65 -22.20 -31.95
N ARG A 12 -12.04 -23.47 -31.97
CA ARG A 12 -12.24 -24.27 -30.74
C ARG A 12 -10.94 -24.48 -29.96
N TYR A 13 -9.80 -24.57 -30.64
CA TYR A 13 -8.48 -24.68 -29.98
C TYR A 13 -7.91 -23.32 -29.58
N CYS A 14 -8.23 -22.26 -30.31
CA CYS A 14 -7.77 -20.91 -30.02
C CYS A 14 -8.44 -20.33 -28.76
N ILE A 15 -9.75 -20.53 -28.55
CA ILE A 15 -10.49 -19.97 -27.40
C ILE A 15 -9.84 -20.32 -26.04
N PRO A 16 -9.51 -21.58 -25.72
CA PRO A 16 -8.88 -21.92 -24.44
C PRO A 16 -7.44 -21.38 -24.33
N LEU A 17 -6.69 -21.36 -25.43
CA LEU A 17 -5.34 -20.75 -25.46
C LEU A 17 -5.40 -19.24 -25.14
N PHE A 18 -6.41 -18.55 -25.67
CA PHE A 18 -6.63 -17.13 -25.39
C PHE A 18 -7.19 -16.88 -23.99
N GLY A 19 -8.05 -17.75 -23.48
CA GLY A 19 -8.48 -17.73 -22.08
C GLY A 19 -7.30 -17.87 -21.12
N PHE A 20 -6.36 -18.77 -21.43
CA PHE A 20 -5.12 -18.93 -20.68
C PHE A 20 -4.23 -17.69 -20.76
N MET A 21 -4.04 -17.08 -21.93
CA MET A 21 -3.26 -15.84 -22.06
C MET A 21 -3.91 -14.65 -21.33
N ALA A 22 -5.23 -14.52 -21.39
CA ALA A 22 -5.95 -13.49 -20.66
C ALA A 22 -5.89 -13.71 -19.14
N ALA A 23 -5.97 -14.96 -18.68
CA ALA A 23 -5.82 -15.31 -17.26
C ALA A 23 -4.41 -14.99 -16.74
N ASN A 24 -3.37 -15.39 -17.45
CA ASN A 24 -1.98 -15.06 -17.09
C ASN A 24 -1.72 -13.55 -17.12
N PHE A 25 -2.32 -12.83 -18.07
CA PHE A 25 -2.23 -11.36 -18.11
C PHE A 25 -2.96 -10.74 -16.91
N LEU A 26 -4.16 -11.20 -16.59
CA LEU A 26 -4.92 -10.72 -15.43
C LEU A 26 -4.25 -11.05 -14.10
N GLU A 27 -3.66 -12.24 -13.96
CA GLU A 27 -2.88 -12.65 -12.79
C GLU A 27 -1.65 -11.75 -12.59
N ARG A 28 -0.95 -11.44 -13.69
CA ARG A 28 0.19 -10.49 -13.68
C ARG A 28 -0.21 -9.03 -13.62
N PHE A 29 -1.47 -8.68 -13.89
CA PHE A 29 -1.93 -7.29 -13.86
C PHE A 29 -2.60 -6.95 -12.52
N LEU A 30 -3.34 -7.91 -11.95
CA LEU A 30 -3.95 -7.80 -10.62
C LEU A 30 -2.94 -8.08 -9.49
N GLY A 31 -1.82 -8.72 -9.82
CA GLY A 31 -0.80 -9.14 -8.87
C GLY A 31 -1.28 -10.33 -8.06
N SER A 32 -0.56 -11.44 -8.09
CA SER A 32 -0.82 -12.56 -7.17
C SER A 32 -0.56 -12.19 -5.71
N GLU A 33 0.11 -11.06 -5.46
CA GLU A 33 0.59 -10.66 -4.14
C GLU A 33 0.64 -9.13 -4.03
N GLY A 34 -0.49 -8.45 -3.79
CA GLY A 34 -0.62 -7.13 -3.13
C GLY A 34 0.30 -5.95 -3.55
N THR A 35 1.11 -6.11 -4.59
CA THR A 35 2.15 -5.19 -5.03
C THR A 35 1.63 -4.57 -6.31
N ALA A 36 1.44 -3.25 -6.31
CA ALA A 36 1.05 -2.52 -7.50
C ALA A 36 2.15 -2.71 -8.56
N ILE A 37 1.90 -3.59 -9.54
CA ILE A 37 2.88 -3.88 -10.57
C ILE A 37 3.04 -2.63 -11.43
N MET A 38 4.25 -2.05 -11.43
CA MET A 38 4.62 -1.00 -12.36
C MET A 38 4.41 -1.51 -13.78
N ILE A 39 3.49 -0.88 -14.52
CA ILE A 39 3.22 -1.17 -15.94
C ILE A 39 4.52 -0.99 -16.72
N THR A 40 5.21 -2.09 -16.99
CA THR A 40 6.49 -2.08 -17.70
C THR A 40 6.20 -1.95 -19.21
N GLY A 41 7.04 -1.23 -19.95
CA GLY A 41 6.81 -1.01 -21.39
C GLY A 41 6.66 -2.30 -22.21
N LYS A 42 7.24 -3.41 -21.74
CA LYS A 42 7.09 -4.75 -22.34
C LYS A 42 5.65 -5.28 -22.26
N ASP A 43 4.95 -5.05 -21.14
CA ASP A 43 3.59 -5.52 -20.93
C ASP A 43 2.58 -4.77 -21.82
N LEU A 44 2.85 -3.49 -22.07
CA LEU A 44 2.08 -2.68 -23.01
C LEU A 44 2.18 -3.24 -24.45
N VAL A 45 3.36 -3.68 -24.87
CA VAL A 45 3.57 -4.29 -26.20
C VAL A 45 2.82 -5.62 -26.31
N PHE A 46 2.86 -6.47 -25.27
CA PHE A 46 2.08 -7.71 -25.26
C PHE A 46 0.57 -7.45 -25.33
N PHE A 47 0.07 -6.44 -24.62
CA PHE A 47 -1.34 -6.03 -24.68
C PHE A 47 -1.74 -5.54 -26.08
N ALA A 48 -0.87 -4.78 -26.74
CA ALA A 48 -1.09 -4.32 -28.12
C ALA A 48 -1.18 -5.49 -29.11
N ILE A 49 -0.27 -6.48 -29.00
CA ILE A 49 -0.29 -7.70 -29.84
C ILE A 49 -1.59 -8.49 -29.61
N LEU A 50 -2.03 -8.61 -28.35
CA LEU A 50 -3.28 -9.28 -28.00
C LEU A 50 -4.50 -8.57 -28.60
N LEU A 51 -4.54 -7.24 -28.54
CA LEU A 51 -5.59 -6.43 -29.15
C LEU A 51 -5.66 -6.61 -30.67
N VAL A 52 -4.51 -6.52 -31.37
CA VAL A 52 -4.45 -6.72 -32.82
C VAL A 52 -4.95 -8.11 -33.20
N THR A 53 -4.55 -9.13 -32.44
CA THR A 53 -4.99 -10.51 -32.65
C THR A 53 -6.51 -10.66 -32.44
N TRP A 54 -7.07 -10.02 -31.41
CA TRP A 54 -8.51 -9.99 -31.15
C TRP A 54 -9.30 -9.30 -32.26
N ILE A 55 -8.80 -8.17 -32.78
CA ILE A 55 -9.42 -7.46 -33.91
C ILE A 55 -9.40 -8.34 -35.18
N PHE A 56 -8.30 -9.07 -35.41
CA PHE A 56 -8.19 -9.99 -36.54
C PHE A 56 -9.19 -11.15 -36.43
N LEU A 57 -9.32 -11.76 -35.24
CA LEU A 57 -10.31 -12.80 -34.97
C LEU A 57 -11.74 -12.28 -35.10
N PHE A 58 -12.00 -11.05 -34.64
CA PHE A 58 -13.29 -10.38 -34.82
C PHE A 58 -13.63 -10.21 -36.29
N ARG A 59 -12.69 -9.77 -37.13
CA ARG A 59 -12.91 -9.64 -38.57
C ARG A 59 -13.24 -10.99 -39.21
N LEU A 60 -12.52 -12.05 -38.86
CA LEU A 60 -12.80 -13.41 -39.35
C LEU A 60 -14.20 -13.88 -38.93
N PHE A 61 -14.56 -13.66 -37.66
CA PHE A 61 -15.86 -14.07 -37.12
C PHE A 61 -17.02 -13.19 -37.61
N TYR A 62 -16.79 -11.91 -37.91
CA TYR A 62 -17.76 -11.00 -38.50
C TYR A 62 -18.11 -11.39 -39.93
N VAL A 63 -17.08 -11.69 -40.76
CA VAL A 63 -17.29 -12.22 -42.12
C VAL A 63 -18.05 -13.55 -42.09
N TYR A 64 -17.77 -14.41 -41.11
CA TYR A 64 -18.47 -15.68 -40.92
C TYR A 64 -19.92 -15.51 -40.43
N GLY A 65 -20.13 -14.73 -39.38
CA GLY A 65 -21.43 -14.52 -38.73
C GLY A 65 -22.41 -13.72 -39.58
N ARG A 66 -21.94 -12.96 -40.58
CA ARG A 66 -22.78 -12.33 -41.62
C ARG A 66 -23.69 -13.34 -42.34
N MET A 67 -23.29 -14.62 -42.41
CA MET A 67 -24.05 -15.69 -43.07
C MET A 67 -25.11 -16.35 -42.17
N ASN A 68 -25.09 -16.14 -40.84
CA ASN A 68 -25.97 -16.85 -39.90
C ASN A 68 -26.59 -15.90 -38.86
N LYS A 69 -27.91 -15.67 -38.95
CA LYS A 69 -28.67 -14.78 -38.04
C LYS A 69 -28.49 -15.10 -36.54
N LYS A 70 -28.21 -16.37 -36.19
CA LYS A 70 -28.05 -16.86 -34.80
C LYS A 70 -26.88 -16.21 -34.03
N TYR A 71 -25.82 -15.78 -34.72
CA TYR A 71 -24.59 -15.26 -34.06
C TYR A 71 -24.54 -13.72 -33.99
N ARG A 72 -25.61 -13.02 -34.38
CA ARG A 72 -25.66 -11.55 -34.40
C ARG A 72 -25.48 -10.93 -33.01
N PHE A 73 -26.00 -11.57 -31.97
CA PHE A 73 -25.84 -11.12 -30.58
C PHE A 73 -24.39 -11.28 -30.09
N LEU A 74 -23.78 -12.45 -30.32
CA LEU A 74 -22.39 -12.72 -29.96
C LEU A 74 -21.40 -11.76 -30.67
N LEU A 75 -21.69 -11.40 -31.92
CA LEU A 75 -20.92 -10.38 -32.64
C LEU A 75 -20.99 -9.00 -31.96
N LYS A 76 -22.16 -8.58 -31.49
CA LYS A 76 -22.32 -7.33 -30.74
C LYS A 76 -21.55 -7.37 -29.41
N LEU A 77 -21.63 -8.49 -28.69
CA LEU A 77 -20.93 -8.67 -27.41
C LEU A 77 -19.40 -8.59 -27.60
N MET A 78 -18.87 -9.29 -28.60
CA MET A 78 -17.44 -9.27 -28.91
C MET A 78 -16.97 -7.87 -29.38
N TYR A 79 -17.82 -7.14 -30.11
CA TYR A 79 -17.53 -5.76 -30.50
C TYR A 79 -17.41 -4.83 -29.28
N VAL A 80 -18.35 -4.92 -28.34
CA VAL A 80 -18.32 -4.17 -27.07
C VAL A 80 -17.07 -4.52 -26.25
N ALA A 81 -16.71 -5.81 -26.18
CA ALA A 81 -15.51 -6.27 -25.47
C ALA A 81 -14.22 -5.70 -26.08
N ILE A 82 -14.13 -5.61 -27.41
CA ILE A 82 -12.98 -5.00 -28.09
C ILE A 82 -12.90 -3.51 -27.80
N LEU A 83 -14.03 -2.78 -27.82
CA LEU A 83 -14.05 -1.36 -27.45
C LEU A 83 -13.58 -1.14 -26.01
N LEU A 84 -14.02 -1.99 -25.08
CA LEU A 84 -13.57 -1.95 -23.69
C LEU A 84 -12.07 -2.22 -23.56
N ALA A 85 -11.55 -3.22 -24.28
CA ALA A 85 -10.12 -3.54 -24.26
C ALA A 85 -9.27 -2.41 -24.88
N ILE A 86 -9.74 -1.76 -25.94
CA ILE A 86 -9.09 -0.57 -26.52
C ILE A 86 -9.09 0.60 -25.53
N SER A 87 -10.22 0.84 -24.84
CA SER A 87 -10.31 1.88 -23.81
C SER A 87 -9.32 1.63 -22.67
N MET A 88 -9.23 0.38 -22.19
CA MET A 88 -8.27 -0.02 -21.16
C MET A 88 -6.82 0.15 -21.62
N PHE A 89 -6.51 -0.15 -22.88
CA PHE A 89 -5.17 0.08 -23.44
C PHE A 89 -4.78 1.55 -23.44
N PHE A 90 -5.67 2.43 -23.87
CA PHE A 90 -5.41 3.87 -23.84
C PHE A 90 -5.25 4.41 -22.41
N TYR A 91 -5.99 3.85 -21.46
CA TYR A 91 -5.79 4.15 -20.05
C TYR A 91 -4.38 3.74 -19.57
N CYS A 92 -3.92 2.53 -19.93
CA CYS A 92 -2.56 2.07 -19.61
C CYS A 92 -1.48 2.94 -20.28
N ILE A 93 -1.65 3.33 -21.54
CA ILE A 93 -0.74 4.27 -22.22
C ILE A 93 -0.70 5.60 -21.48
N ARG A 94 -1.86 6.15 -21.11
CA ARG A 94 -1.94 7.43 -20.39
C ARG A 94 -1.21 7.36 -19.05
N SER A 95 -1.45 6.31 -18.26
CA SER A 95 -0.79 6.13 -16.97
C SER A 95 0.72 5.95 -17.12
N HIS A 96 1.16 5.18 -18.12
CA HIS A 96 2.58 5.01 -18.43
C HIS A 96 3.22 6.32 -18.89
N PHE A 97 2.56 7.08 -19.77
CA PHE A 97 3.05 8.38 -20.23
C PHE A 97 3.11 9.40 -19.08
N LEU A 98 2.10 9.45 -18.20
CA LEU A 98 2.10 10.33 -17.03
C LEU A 98 3.23 9.96 -16.04
N PHE A 99 3.54 8.68 -15.89
CA PHE A 99 4.68 8.22 -15.10
C PHE A 99 6.02 8.72 -15.68
N TYR A 100 6.25 8.53 -16.99
CA TYR A 100 7.48 9.02 -17.64
C TYR A 100 7.54 10.55 -17.73
N LEU A 101 6.41 11.23 -17.96
CA LEU A 101 6.33 12.69 -17.96
C LEU A 101 6.61 13.25 -16.56
N GLY A 102 6.10 12.60 -15.52
CA GLY A 102 6.39 12.93 -14.12
C GLY A 102 7.88 12.80 -13.80
N LEU A 103 8.54 11.74 -14.28
CA LEU A 103 9.99 11.54 -14.15
C LEU A 103 10.81 12.57 -14.97
N CYS A 104 10.36 12.93 -16.17
CA CYS A 104 11.04 13.95 -16.98
C CYS A 104 10.85 15.37 -16.41
N LEU A 105 9.66 15.70 -15.90
CA LEU A 105 9.38 16.98 -15.24
C LEU A 105 10.15 17.10 -13.92
N SER A 106 10.26 16.04 -13.13
CA SER A 106 11.10 16.06 -11.93
C SER A 106 12.59 16.22 -12.29
N GLY A 107 13.06 15.56 -13.35
CA GLY A 107 14.43 15.70 -13.84
C GLY A 107 14.78 17.10 -14.38
N ILE A 108 13.82 17.81 -15.01
CA ILE A 108 14.03 19.16 -15.55
C ILE A 108 13.83 20.24 -14.47
N LEU A 109 12.91 20.04 -13.52
CA LEU A 109 12.65 21.02 -12.45
C LEU A 109 13.67 20.93 -11.29
N CYS A 110 14.33 19.78 -11.09
CA CYS A 110 15.40 19.64 -10.09
C CYS A 110 16.54 20.67 -10.24
N PRO A 111 17.15 20.88 -11.42
CA PRO A 111 18.21 21.86 -11.56
C PRO A 111 17.71 23.31 -11.45
N PHE A 112 16.45 23.61 -11.83
CA PHE A 112 15.91 24.97 -11.70
C PHE A 112 15.61 25.37 -10.25
N VAL A 113 15.17 24.42 -9.40
CA VAL A 113 15.01 24.66 -7.96
C VAL A 113 16.38 24.76 -7.26
N PHE A 114 17.39 24.02 -7.73
CA PHE A 114 18.74 24.07 -7.19
C PHE A 114 19.48 25.38 -7.51
N VAL A 115 19.21 26.00 -8.68
CA VAL A 115 19.85 27.27 -9.10
C VAL A 115 19.21 28.50 -8.45
N ILE A 116 17.91 28.47 -8.11
CA ILE A 116 17.25 29.63 -7.48
C ILE A 116 17.56 29.74 -5.97
N ASN A 117 17.92 28.63 -5.31
CA ASN A 117 18.21 28.60 -3.87
C ASN A 117 19.70 28.70 -3.49
N ASN A 118 20.63 28.78 -4.45
CA ASN A 118 22.07 28.88 -4.18
C ASN A 118 22.66 30.24 -4.61
N VAL A 119 22.13 31.33 -4.06
CA VAL A 119 22.89 32.59 -3.91
C VAL A 119 23.19 32.75 -2.43
N SER A 120 24.24 32.09 -1.96
CA SER A 120 24.89 32.39 -0.68
C SER A 120 26.22 31.65 -0.61
N SER A 121 27.30 32.41 -0.83
CA SER A 121 28.63 32.26 -0.23
C SER A 121 29.19 30.84 -0.02
N GLY A 122 30.17 30.46 -0.85
CA GLY A 122 31.00 29.29 -0.58
C GLY A 122 32.13 29.16 -1.60
N GLU A 123 33.34 29.37 -1.12
CA GLU A 123 34.63 29.46 -1.80
C GLU A 123 34.99 28.25 -2.68
N ILE A 124 35.57 28.52 -3.85
CA ILE A 124 36.20 27.51 -4.73
C ILE A 124 37.67 27.41 -4.29
N VAL A 125 38.12 26.24 -3.81
CA VAL A 125 39.53 25.96 -3.51
C VAL A 125 39.98 24.71 -4.28
N PRO A 126 41.19 24.70 -4.88
CA PRO A 126 41.50 23.83 -6.01
C PRO A 126 42.06 22.46 -5.63
N TYR A 127 41.94 21.57 -6.60
CA TYR A 127 42.49 20.23 -6.69
C TYR A 127 44.02 20.22 -6.55
N TYR A 128 44.55 19.40 -5.63
CA TYR A 128 45.93 18.88 -5.71
C TYR A 128 45.94 17.38 -5.43
N SER A 129 46.64 16.69 -6.33
CA SER A 129 47.03 15.29 -6.27
C SER A 129 48.33 15.16 -5.46
N GLU A 130 48.41 14.17 -4.57
CA GLU A 130 49.52 13.20 -4.52
C GLU A 130 49.27 12.10 -3.47
N ASN A 131 49.72 10.89 -3.82
CA ASN A 131 49.55 9.61 -3.13
C ASN A 131 50.20 9.56 -1.74
N SER A 132 49.61 8.78 -0.82
CA SER A 132 50.37 8.03 0.19
C SER A 132 49.56 6.84 0.71
N ASP A 133 50.10 5.64 0.49
CA ASP A 133 49.60 4.37 0.98
C ASP A 133 49.47 4.30 2.51
N SER A 134 48.30 3.87 2.97
CA SER A 134 47.99 3.02 4.14
C SER A 134 46.63 3.42 4.74
N GLU A 135 45.57 3.31 3.94
CA GLU A 135 44.23 3.62 4.43
C GLU A 135 43.66 2.50 5.29
N ASP A 136 43.34 2.92 6.50
CA ASP A 136 42.57 2.27 7.54
C ASP A 136 41.21 1.80 6.97
N SER A 137 40.99 0.49 6.95
CA SER A 137 39.84 -0.18 6.31
C SER A 137 38.49 0.20 6.93
N PHE A 138 38.49 0.85 8.09
CA PHE A 138 37.30 1.44 8.69
C PHE A 138 36.94 2.81 8.09
N GLY A 139 37.92 3.64 7.72
CA GLY A 139 37.67 4.97 7.15
C GLY A 139 37.05 4.92 5.75
N LEU A 140 37.49 3.95 4.94
CA LEU A 140 36.99 3.76 3.57
C LEU A 140 35.54 3.26 3.50
N GLN A 141 35.07 2.51 4.51
CA GLN A 141 33.70 1.99 4.54
C GLN A 141 32.70 3.07 4.97
N VAL A 142 33.12 4.00 5.85
CA VAL A 142 32.34 5.19 6.25
C VAL A 142 32.20 6.18 5.09
N LEU A 143 33.19 6.28 4.21
CA LEU A 143 33.15 7.13 3.01
C LEU A 143 32.40 6.51 1.83
N ALA A 144 32.03 5.22 1.89
CA ALA A 144 31.30 4.53 0.83
C ALA A 144 29.78 4.71 0.93
N GLU A 145 29.28 5.20 2.07
CA GLU A 145 27.86 5.54 2.20
C GLU A 145 27.52 6.83 1.46
N PRO A 146 26.43 6.87 0.68
CA PRO A 146 26.00 8.09 0.02
C PRO A 146 25.64 9.14 1.07
N TRP A 147 26.45 10.20 1.14
CA TRP A 147 26.15 11.42 1.88
C TRP A 147 25.84 12.56 0.89
N PRO A 148 24.71 13.27 1.01
CA PRO A 148 23.65 13.08 2.02
C PRO A 148 22.85 11.78 1.82
N VAL A 149 22.23 11.32 2.91
CA VAL A 149 21.31 10.18 2.92
C VAL A 149 20.28 10.31 1.78
N THR A 150 20.02 9.21 1.08
CA THR A 150 19.02 9.18 0.02
C THR A 150 17.65 8.86 0.63
N HIS A 151 16.75 9.84 0.60
CA HIS A 151 15.40 9.69 1.12
C HIS A 151 14.51 8.84 0.22
N ASN A 152 13.80 7.89 0.82
CA ASN A 152 12.70 7.17 0.20
C ASN A 152 11.43 8.03 0.20
N LEU A 153 11.39 9.00 -0.73
CA LEU A 153 10.29 9.96 -0.84
C LEU A 153 8.91 9.30 -1.02
N ALA A 154 8.85 8.13 -1.66
CA ALA A 154 7.61 7.40 -1.85
C ALA A 154 7.08 6.85 -0.52
N PHE A 155 7.97 6.28 0.30
CA PHE A 155 7.60 5.73 1.59
C PHE A 155 7.27 6.84 2.60
N GLU A 156 8.08 7.89 2.65
CA GLU A 156 7.78 9.10 3.44
C GLU A 156 6.42 9.71 3.08
N SER A 157 6.13 9.84 1.78
CA SER A 157 4.83 10.35 1.31
C SER A 157 3.67 9.45 1.73
N SER A 158 3.87 8.13 1.70
CA SER A 158 2.87 7.15 2.17
C SER A 158 2.55 7.34 3.64
N MET A 159 3.58 7.41 4.50
CA MET A 159 3.42 7.66 5.94
C MET A 159 2.76 9.00 6.21
N ARG A 160 3.22 10.07 5.54
CA ARG A 160 2.65 11.41 5.67
C ARG A 160 1.16 11.44 5.35
N ASN A 161 0.74 10.77 4.27
CA ASN A 161 -0.67 10.74 3.87
C ASN A 161 -1.53 9.98 4.90
N ARG A 162 -0.99 8.91 5.47
CA ARG A 162 -1.64 8.12 6.53
C ARG A 162 -1.80 8.92 7.82
N ILE A 163 -0.75 9.60 8.26
CA ILE A 163 -0.80 10.54 9.40
C ILE A 163 -1.84 11.63 9.14
N LEU A 164 -1.82 12.25 7.95
CA LEU A 164 -2.79 13.29 7.59
C LEU A 164 -4.24 12.77 7.61
N ALA A 165 -4.48 11.51 7.23
CA ALA A 165 -5.80 10.90 7.35
C ALA A 165 -6.24 10.77 8.82
N MET A 166 -5.34 10.31 9.70
CA MET A 166 -5.59 10.23 11.15
C MET A 166 -5.82 11.61 11.78
N GLU A 167 -5.05 12.62 11.38
CA GLU A 167 -5.23 14.01 11.84
C GLU A 167 -6.60 14.58 11.42
N ASN A 168 -7.02 14.35 10.18
CA ASN A 168 -8.33 14.80 9.70
C ASN A 168 -9.48 14.11 10.45
N ASN A 169 -9.26 12.88 10.92
CA ASN A 169 -10.21 12.13 11.73
C ASN A 169 -10.15 12.49 13.22
N HIS A 170 -9.26 13.40 13.63
CA HIS A 170 -9.03 13.77 15.03
C HIS A 170 -8.68 12.55 15.90
N SER A 171 -7.83 11.66 15.38
CA SER A 171 -7.40 10.46 16.10
C SER A 171 -6.66 10.80 17.39
N ILE A 172 -7.14 10.23 18.50
CA ILE A 172 -6.51 10.35 19.83
C ILE A 172 -5.16 9.62 19.92
N PHE A 173 -4.85 8.74 18.95
CA PHE A 173 -3.61 7.94 18.95
C PHE A 173 -2.42 8.68 18.35
N LEU A 174 -2.57 9.98 18.02
CA LEU A 174 -1.50 10.87 17.60
C LEU A 174 -0.91 11.73 18.75
N LEU A 175 -1.01 11.25 19.99
CA LEU A 175 -0.37 11.84 21.18
C LEU A 175 -0.77 13.30 21.44
N ASP A 176 -2.02 13.66 21.14
CA ASP A 176 -2.55 15.03 21.29
C ASP A 176 -1.75 16.11 20.55
N LYS A 177 -0.99 15.73 19.52
CA LYS A 177 -0.22 16.68 18.72
C LYS A 177 -1.12 17.49 17.79
N GLU A 178 -0.77 18.76 17.63
CA GLU A 178 -1.42 19.61 16.63
C GLU A 178 -1.14 19.08 15.22
N ARG A 179 -2.04 19.43 14.30
CA ARG A 179 -1.97 19.02 12.89
C ARG A 179 -0.62 19.41 12.28
N GLY A 180 0.03 18.44 11.64
CA GLY A 180 1.32 18.58 10.99
C GLY A 180 2.52 18.44 11.92
N VAL A 181 2.35 18.49 13.24
CA VAL A 181 3.46 18.40 14.21
C VAL A 181 4.05 17.00 14.21
N TYR A 182 3.22 15.96 14.24
CA TYR A 182 3.68 14.56 14.28
C TYR A 182 4.60 14.22 13.09
N TRP A 183 4.20 14.56 11.86
CA TRP A 183 5.02 14.32 10.68
C TRP A 183 6.30 15.17 10.67
N ASN A 184 6.23 16.43 11.11
CA ASN A 184 7.41 17.31 11.12
C ASN A 184 8.50 16.81 12.07
N GLU A 185 8.13 16.23 13.22
CA GLU A 185 9.08 15.61 14.14
C GLU A 185 9.77 14.39 13.50
N ILE A 186 8.99 13.47 12.90
CA ILE A 186 9.54 12.33 12.16
C ILE A 186 10.49 12.82 11.07
N LYS A 187 10.07 13.82 10.29
CA LYS A 187 10.87 14.36 9.20
C LYS A 187 12.19 14.95 9.71
N THR A 188 12.16 15.67 10.82
CA THR A 188 13.35 16.24 11.46
C THR A 188 14.34 15.15 11.87
N VAL A 189 13.84 14.05 12.47
CA VAL A 189 14.67 12.92 12.87
C VAL A 189 15.28 12.20 11.66
N LEU A 190 14.50 11.99 10.60
CA LEU A 190 14.97 11.36 9.36
C LEU A 190 16.02 12.21 8.62
N ASP A 191 15.85 13.53 8.59
CA ASP A 191 16.79 14.46 7.94
C ASP A 191 18.12 14.56 8.70
N GLN A 192 18.14 14.15 9.97
CA GLN A 192 19.33 14.14 10.85
C GLN A 192 19.98 12.76 10.97
N ALA A 193 19.57 11.78 10.16
CA ALA A 193 20.13 10.44 10.21
C ALA A 193 21.63 10.45 9.86
N PRO A 194 22.50 9.83 10.69
CA PRO A 194 23.96 9.82 10.49
C PRO A 194 24.42 8.92 9.34
N SER A 195 23.61 7.92 8.95
CA SER A 195 23.93 6.91 7.94
C SER A 195 22.67 6.48 7.18
N GLN A 196 22.86 5.85 6.01
CA GLN A 196 21.72 5.33 5.23
C GLN A 196 21.03 4.16 5.96
N GLU A 197 21.81 3.34 6.67
CA GLU A 197 21.30 2.26 7.52
C GLU A 197 20.41 2.82 8.63
N GLU A 198 20.87 3.86 9.31
CA GLU A 198 20.14 4.49 10.41
C GLU A 198 18.84 5.14 9.94
N TYR A 199 18.88 5.82 8.79
CA TYR A 199 17.68 6.35 8.14
C TYR A 199 16.65 5.25 7.87
N ASN A 200 17.08 4.12 7.27
CA ASN A 200 16.18 3.02 6.96
C ASN A 200 15.57 2.42 8.24
N ARG A 201 16.39 2.24 9.29
CA ARG A 201 15.96 1.72 10.59
C ARG A 201 14.93 2.63 11.25
N LEU A 202 15.18 3.95 11.27
CA LEU A 202 14.26 4.94 11.83
C LEU A 202 12.96 4.98 11.03
N LEU A 203 13.04 4.96 9.70
CA LEU A 203 11.86 4.95 8.83
C LEU A 203 10.99 3.71 9.05
N GLU A 204 11.60 2.52 9.16
CA GLU A 204 10.89 1.28 9.46
C GLU A 204 10.25 1.29 10.85
N PHE A 205 10.98 1.79 11.85
CA PHE A 205 10.48 1.94 13.23
C PHE A 205 9.25 2.83 13.28
N GLU A 206 9.34 4.05 12.74
CA GLU A 206 8.24 5.01 12.71
C GLU A 206 7.04 4.49 11.91
N ASN A 207 7.29 3.74 10.84
CA ASN A 207 6.22 3.09 10.09
C ASN A 207 5.53 1.98 10.89
N SER A 208 6.27 1.16 11.64
CA SER A 208 5.72 0.10 12.50
C SER A 208 4.83 0.71 13.59
N ASP A 209 5.33 1.72 14.29
CA ASP A 209 4.56 2.44 15.32
C ASP A 209 3.29 3.07 14.73
N LEU A 210 3.39 3.70 13.55
CA LEU A 210 2.23 4.25 12.86
C LEU A 210 1.19 3.18 12.51
N GLN A 211 1.60 1.99 12.06
CA GLN A 211 0.67 0.89 11.76
C GLN A 211 -0.09 0.42 13.01
N ILE A 212 0.58 0.37 14.17
CA ILE A 212 -0.05 0.04 15.44
C ILE A 212 -1.08 1.10 15.82
N ARG A 213 -0.73 2.39 15.71
CA ARG A 213 -1.65 3.50 15.99
C ARG A 213 -2.87 3.49 15.09
N GLU A 214 -2.70 3.24 13.80
CA GLU A 214 -3.82 3.09 12.86
C GLU A 214 -4.75 1.94 13.25
N LYS A 215 -4.21 0.81 13.73
CA LYS A 215 -5.02 -0.31 14.20
C LYS A 215 -5.73 -0.02 15.52
N LYS A 216 -5.11 0.72 16.42
CA LYS A 216 -5.77 1.25 17.63
C LYS A 216 -6.94 2.17 17.23
N ASP A 217 -6.72 3.06 16.28
CA ASP A 217 -7.75 3.98 15.77
C ASP A 217 -8.93 3.26 15.09
N GLU A 218 -8.64 2.22 14.30
CA GLU A 218 -9.66 1.38 13.67
C GLU A 218 -10.51 0.65 14.72
N CYS A 219 -9.86 -0.01 15.69
CA CYS A 219 -10.54 -0.66 16.81
C CYS A 219 -11.41 0.33 17.60
N TYR A 220 -10.86 1.50 17.91
CA TYR A 220 -11.55 2.57 18.63
C TYR A 220 -12.79 3.05 17.89
N SER A 221 -12.64 3.36 16.59
CA SER A 221 -13.75 3.81 15.76
C SER A 221 -14.89 2.79 15.70
N LEU A 222 -14.56 1.50 15.56
CA LEU A 222 -15.56 0.43 15.59
C LEU A 222 -16.23 0.27 16.96
N PHE A 223 -15.44 0.33 18.03
CA PHE A 223 -15.92 0.23 19.40
C PHE A 223 -16.92 1.34 19.72
N ILE A 224 -16.55 2.60 19.47
CA ILE A 224 -17.42 3.76 19.69
C ILE A 224 -18.66 3.68 18.81
N LYS A 225 -18.52 3.24 17.55
CA LYS A 225 -19.68 3.05 16.67
C LYS A 225 -20.67 2.06 17.25
N VAL A 226 -20.23 0.88 17.69
CA VAL A 226 -21.11 -0.14 18.27
C VAL A 226 -21.83 0.40 19.51
N LEU A 227 -21.12 1.12 20.39
CA LEU A 227 -21.73 1.72 21.58
C LEU A 227 -22.72 2.83 21.27
N SER A 228 -22.47 3.61 20.21
CA SER A 228 -23.42 4.63 19.76
C SER A 228 -24.72 4.03 19.22
N GLU A 229 -24.65 2.83 18.62
CA GLU A 229 -25.80 2.08 18.10
C GLU A 229 -26.49 1.26 19.22
N HIS A 230 -25.76 0.91 20.28
CA HIS A 230 -26.23 0.09 21.40
C HIS A 230 -25.85 0.70 22.77
N PRO A 231 -26.46 1.83 23.18
CA PRO A 231 -26.12 2.50 24.44
C PRO A 231 -26.42 1.67 25.70
N ASP A 232 -27.30 0.66 25.59
CA ASP A 232 -27.64 -0.28 26.66
C ASP A 232 -26.42 -1.08 27.17
N LEU A 233 -25.39 -1.23 26.32
CA LEU A 233 -24.12 -1.85 26.69
C LEU A 233 -23.31 -1.02 27.70
N LEU A 234 -23.67 0.22 27.97
CA LEU A 234 -22.96 1.04 28.96
C LEU A 234 -23.55 0.93 30.36
N GLU A 235 -24.80 0.48 30.49
CA GLU A 235 -25.49 0.43 31.79
C GLU A 235 -24.78 -0.49 32.81
N ASN A 236 -24.13 -1.55 32.32
CA ASN A 236 -23.45 -2.53 33.15
C ASN A 236 -21.91 -2.47 33.04
N ALA A 237 -21.36 -1.48 32.33
CA ALA A 237 -19.92 -1.38 32.09
C ALA A 237 -19.15 -1.07 33.39
N GLN A 238 -17.90 -1.53 33.46
CA GLN A 238 -17.01 -1.23 34.59
C GLN A 238 -16.50 0.22 34.54
N TYR A 239 -16.29 0.75 33.34
CA TYR A 239 -15.75 2.09 33.11
C TYR A 239 -16.87 3.11 32.89
N THR A 240 -16.67 4.32 33.43
CA THR A 240 -17.60 5.45 33.20
C THR A 240 -17.42 6.04 31.80
N SER A 241 -16.19 6.02 31.28
CA SER A 241 -15.86 6.48 29.93
C SER A 241 -15.51 5.31 29.01
N PRO A 242 -16.21 5.16 27.86
CA PRO A 242 -15.85 4.17 26.85
C PRO A 242 -14.42 4.35 26.31
N THR A 243 -13.96 5.59 26.22
CA THR A 243 -12.61 5.92 25.76
C THR A 243 -11.55 5.44 26.75
N GLU A 244 -11.78 5.58 28.05
CA GLU A 244 -10.87 5.06 29.08
C GLU A 244 -10.80 3.53 29.05
N ALA A 245 -11.94 2.87 28.86
CA ALA A 245 -12.02 1.40 28.82
C ALA A 245 -11.12 0.80 27.73
N ILE A 246 -11.21 1.34 26.51
CA ILE A 246 -10.45 0.83 25.37
C ILE A 246 -8.97 1.23 25.41
N ILE A 247 -8.64 2.41 25.92
CA ILE A 247 -7.24 2.82 26.13
C ILE A 247 -6.59 1.89 27.18
N SER A 248 -7.24 1.70 28.33
CA SER A 248 -6.73 0.80 29.37
C SER A 248 -6.57 -0.63 28.85
N TYR A 249 -7.51 -1.11 28.03
CA TYR A 249 -7.37 -2.42 27.39
C TYR A 249 -6.13 -2.51 26.49
N PHE A 250 -5.83 -1.48 25.69
CA PHE A 250 -4.64 -1.46 24.85
C PHE A 250 -3.34 -1.39 25.65
N GLU A 251 -3.31 -0.59 26.72
CA GLU A 251 -2.16 -0.48 27.63
C GLU A 251 -1.89 -1.82 28.32
N ASN A 252 -2.91 -2.43 28.93
CA ASN A 252 -2.78 -3.73 29.58
C ASN A 252 -2.35 -4.82 28.58
N THR A 253 -2.90 -4.80 27.36
CA THR A 253 -2.50 -5.75 26.30
C THR A 253 -1.01 -5.60 25.96
N ARG A 254 -0.49 -4.36 25.91
CA ARG A 254 0.91 -4.11 25.62
C ARG A 254 1.80 -4.55 26.78
N GLU A 255 1.43 -4.22 28.00
CA GLU A 255 2.15 -4.61 29.21
C GLU A 255 2.23 -6.14 29.37
N GLU A 256 1.13 -6.85 29.10
CA GLU A 256 1.10 -8.32 29.09
C GLU A 256 2.10 -8.90 28.08
N LEU A 257 2.15 -8.35 26.86
CA LEU A 257 3.07 -8.82 25.82
C LEU A 257 4.53 -8.50 26.13
N GLU A 258 4.81 -7.37 26.79
CA GLU A 258 6.17 -6.98 27.19
C GLU A 258 6.68 -7.78 28.41
N THR A 259 5.76 -8.24 29.26
CA THR A 259 6.08 -9.10 30.41
C THR A 259 6.44 -10.53 29.98
N GLU A 260 5.99 -10.97 28.79
CA GLU A 260 6.43 -12.23 28.21
C GLU A 260 7.91 -12.13 27.77
N GLU A 261 8.86 -12.56 28.63
CA GLU A 261 10.33 -12.53 28.45
C GLU A 261 10.86 -13.17 27.13
N VAL A 262 9.99 -13.75 26.30
CA VAL A 262 10.32 -14.54 25.11
C VAL A 262 10.32 -13.71 23.82
N LEU A 263 9.67 -12.54 23.79
CA LEU A 263 9.43 -11.79 22.55
C LEU A 263 10.47 -10.68 22.32
N SER A 264 10.95 -10.58 21.08
CA SER A 264 11.68 -9.38 20.64
C SER A 264 10.72 -8.19 20.50
N PRO A 265 11.19 -6.93 20.54
CA PRO A 265 10.32 -5.78 20.32
C PRO A 265 9.53 -5.86 19.00
N ALA A 266 10.18 -6.28 17.91
CA ALA A 266 9.53 -6.45 16.61
C ALA A 266 8.48 -7.58 16.61
N ASP A 267 8.67 -8.63 17.40
CA ASP A 267 7.69 -9.72 17.51
C ASP A 267 6.54 -9.36 18.45
N THR A 268 6.80 -8.51 19.45
CA THR A 268 5.81 -7.87 20.31
C THR A 268 4.86 -7.01 19.48
N ASP A 269 5.40 -6.14 18.63
CA ASP A 269 4.63 -5.32 17.69
C ASP A 269 3.74 -6.16 16.76
N LYS A 270 4.29 -7.25 16.20
CA LYS A 270 3.51 -8.19 15.38
C LYS A 270 2.43 -8.89 16.18
N ALA A 271 2.68 -9.25 17.43
CA ALA A 271 1.70 -9.88 18.30
C ALA A 271 0.55 -8.91 18.62
N GLU A 272 0.88 -7.67 19.00
CA GLU A 272 -0.07 -6.59 19.24
C GLU A 272 -0.96 -6.35 18.00
N MET A 273 -0.37 -6.22 16.82
CA MET A 273 -1.10 -6.07 15.55
C MET A 273 -2.05 -7.23 15.26
N ARG A 274 -1.64 -8.48 15.57
CA ARG A 274 -2.51 -9.66 15.40
C ARG A 274 -3.68 -9.64 16.38
N ILE A 275 -3.48 -9.17 17.61
CA ILE A 275 -4.56 -9.03 18.59
C ILE A 275 -5.58 -8.00 18.08
N TYR A 276 -5.13 -6.83 17.62
CA TYR A 276 -6.03 -5.80 17.11
C TYR A 276 -6.78 -6.25 15.85
N ALA A 277 -6.12 -6.97 14.95
CA ALA A 277 -6.79 -7.58 13.81
C ALA A 277 -7.88 -8.58 14.22
N LYS A 278 -7.69 -9.34 15.31
CA LYS A 278 -8.72 -10.23 15.87
C LYS A 278 -9.90 -9.43 16.44
N ILE A 279 -9.63 -8.33 17.14
CA ILE A 279 -10.67 -7.44 17.69
C ILE A 279 -11.54 -6.88 16.55
N VAL A 280 -10.92 -6.26 15.55
CA VAL A 280 -11.62 -5.72 14.37
C VAL A 280 -12.49 -6.78 13.71
N LYS A 281 -11.93 -7.98 13.51
CA LYS A 281 -12.66 -9.09 12.88
C LYS A 281 -13.88 -9.51 13.70
N ASP A 282 -13.70 -9.70 15.00
CA ASP A 282 -14.78 -10.14 15.89
C ASP A 282 -15.89 -9.08 16.01
N ILE A 283 -15.53 -7.80 16.17
CA ILE A 283 -16.51 -6.70 16.22
C ILE A 283 -17.30 -6.62 14.93
N ASN A 284 -16.65 -6.71 13.77
CA ASN A 284 -17.36 -6.68 12.48
C ASN A 284 -18.28 -7.90 12.27
N GLN A 285 -17.95 -9.06 12.85
CA GLN A 285 -18.74 -10.28 12.71
C GLN A 285 -19.93 -10.34 13.68
N ASN A 286 -19.71 -9.90 14.92
CA ASN A 286 -20.62 -10.14 16.04
C ASN A 286 -21.26 -8.86 16.61
N GLY A 287 -20.79 -7.67 16.20
CA GLY A 287 -21.32 -6.37 16.61
C GLY A 287 -21.42 -6.25 18.14
N PRO A 288 -22.62 -5.96 18.70
CA PRO A 288 -22.81 -5.83 20.16
C PRO A 288 -22.60 -7.15 20.93
N GLN A 289 -22.63 -8.30 20.25
CA GLN A 289 -22.38 -9.61 20.86
C GLN A 289 -20.91 -10.04 20.81
N SER A 290 -20.04 -9.19 20.26
CA SER A 290 -18.59 -9.43 20.21
C SER A 290 -18.02 -9.72 21.60
N TYR A 291 -17.13 -10.72 21.65
CA TYR A 291 -16.39 -11.07 22.85
C TYR A 291 -15.55 -9.88 23.31
N TYR A 292 -14.88 -9.20 22.38
CA TYR A 292 -13.99 -8.08 22.71
C TYR A 292 -14.75 -6.84 23.18
N ILE A 293 -15.95 -6.54 22.66
CA ILE A 293 -16.79 -5.47 23.23
C ILE A 293 -17.05 -5.73 24.71
N LYS A 294 -17.51 -6.94 25.05
CA LYS A 294 -17.81 -7.33 26.44
C LYS A 294 -16.55 -7.34 27.31
N LYS A 295 -15.43 -7.81 26.76
CA LYS A 295 -14.13 -7.84 27.45
C LYS A 295 -13.63 -6.42 27.77
N ILE A 296 -13.62 -5.53 26.79
CA ILE A 296 -13.19 -4.14 26.97
C ILE A 296 -14.08 -3.41 28.00
N LEU A 297 -15.39 -3.69 28.01
CA LEU A 297 -16.32 -3.10 28.98
C LEU A 297 -16.24 -3.72 30.39
N GLY A 298 -15.40 -4.73 30.62
CA GLY A 298 -15.21 -5.36 31.92
C GLY A 298 -16.33 -6.30 32.34
N TYR A 299 -17.05 -6.92 31.38
CA TYR A 299 -18.16 -7.83 31.70
C TYR A 299 -17.72 -9.18 32.24
N PHE A 300 -16.47 -9.59 31.99
CA PHE A 300 -15.95 -10.88 32.44
C PHE A 300 -15.22 -10.80 33.79
N ASP A 301 -14.83 -9.60 34.22
CA ASP A 301 -14.06 -9.42 35.46
C ASP A 301 -14.95 -9.32 36.72
N LYS A 302 -16.27 -9.27 36.54
CA LYS A 302 -17.26 -9.28 37.65
C LYS A 302 -17.45 -10.67 38.26
N ASP A 303 -17.09 -11.73 37.55
CA ASP A 303 -17.09 -13.10 38.05
C ASP A 303 -15.68 -13.46 38.57
N GLY A 304 -15.28 -12.81 39.66
CA GLY A 304 -14.11 -13.24 40.44
C GLY A 304 -14.30 -14.68 40.90
N GLY A 305 -13.62 -15.62 40.24
CA GLY A 305 -13.72 -17.04 40.55
C GLY A 305 -12.70 -17.88 39.79
N PHE A 306 -11.43 -17.79 40.20
CA PHE A 306 -10.58 -18.97 40.33
C PHE A 306 -10.36 -19.24 41.82
#